data_AF-A0A0N7M116-F1
#
_entry.id   AF-A0A0N7M116-F1
#
_cell.length_a   1.000
_cell.length_b   1.000
_cell.length_c   1.000
_cell.angle_alpha   90.00
_cell.angle_beta   90.00
_cell.angle_gamma   90.00
#
_symmetry.space_group_name_H-M   'P 1'
#
loop_
_entity.id
_entity.type
_entity.pdbx_description
1 polymer ?
#
loop_
_entity_poly.entity_id
_entity_poly.type
_entity_poly.pdbx_seq_one_letter_code
_entity_poly.pdbx_strand_id
1 'polypeptide(L)'
;MTLDKVRCWSGGGFQNEVWNWGDAISPYLFEQVTGRAPEVVNLTEMTTEPHLMICGSTLKWATSGSILWGIGAISQTTPFVLGDVRPKQVAAVRGPLTQKRLLEAGVPCPDVFCDPALLFPKYYQPPHAQKRYRLGIIPHYVDQSAPELAQFHGRDDVRVIDITQSDAPEPARIHRFIDQVCACDAIVSSSLHGLIIADAYGIPSKWAILSDKVVGEGFKFRDYFQSVGQEKRANAPLMGLGSAEETLGRIYADFARYGTINSQADALLAAFPFDLVSPPTDINRWERTAQTPPAWDRRNVLIAQYLSPQDAVLDFGAGHQTIREHARPRHYWPVDCVPSNERTFVCDYNKDTQFPKVQPDVIVMSGFLEYLLDVPGFLAALRDAYPGTRCLFSWAFAPTDLDARKHNGWLSPFAPKGPHDPALQSAFTNLKVLEDYKTQHTHQIIFEGWL
;
A
#
# COMPACT_ATOMS: atom_id res chain seq x y z
N MET A 1 19.33 15.96 14.16
CA MET A 1 19.46 14.86 13.19
C MET A 1 18.25 14.93 12.30
N THR A 2 18.46 15.26 11.04
CA THR A 2 17.46 15.17 9.98
C THR A 2 16.94 13.74 9.96
N LEU A 3 15.62 13.57 9.96
CA LEU A 3 14.97 12.28 9.77
C LEU A 3 15.17 11.91 8.29
N ASP A 4 16.39 11.46 8.01
CA ASP A 4 16.98 11.36 6.68
C ASP A 4 16.35 10.22 5.90
N LYS A 5 15.70 10.64 4.81
CA LYS A 5 15.03 9.91 3.73
C LYS A 5 15.09 8.38 3.79
N VAL A 6 13.90 7.81 3.63
CA VAL A 6 13.70 6.36 3.56
C VAL A 6 14.02 5.88 2.16
N ARG A 7 14.81 4.81 2.06
CA ARG A 7 15.29 4.30 0.78
C ARG A 7 14.32 3.32 0.13
N CYS A 8 14.06 3.52 -1.15
CA CYS A 8 13.33 2.57 -1.99
C CYS A 8 14.18 2.26 -3.22
N TRP A 9 14.24 0.98 -3.56
CA TRP A 9 14.81 0.54 -4.81
C TRP A 9 14.04 1.13 -5.99
N SER A 10 14.70 1.78 -6.95
CA SER A 10 14.12 1.99 -8.28
C SER A 10 14.70 0.95 -9.22
N GLY A 11 13.85 0.27 -9.98
CA GLY A 11 14.24 -0.84 -10.87
C GLY A 11 15.47 -0.60 -11.74
N GLY A 12 15.97 -1.69 -12.33
CA GLY A 12 17.09 -1.68 -13.27
C GLY A 12 18.38 -2.25 -12.65
N GLY A 13 18.91 -3.28 -13.29
CA GLY A 13 20.25 -3.77 -13.07
C GLY A 13 21.31 -2.78 -13.56
N PHE A 14 22.55 -3.25 -13.79
CA PHE A 14 23.62 -2.43 -14.38
C PHE A 14 23.11 -1.64 -15.60
N GLN A 15 23.61 -0.41 -15.79
CA GLN A 15 23.33 0.46 -16.94
C GLN A 15 23.15 -0.39 -18.21
N ASN A 16 21.90 -0.57 -18.67
CA ASN A 16 21.41 -1.31 -19.87
C ASN A 16 20.19 -2.24 -19.63
N GLU A 17 19.69 -2.47 -18.41
CA GLU A 17 18.37 -3.12 -18.26
C GLU A 17 17.26 -2.15 -18.71
N VAL A 18 16.44 -2.58 -19.68
CA VAL A 18 15.33 -1.80 -20.22
C VAL A 18 14.30 -1.55 -19.12
N TRP A 19 13.89 -0.30 -18.93
CA TRP A 19 12.81 0.05 -18.01
C TRP A 19 11.56 -0.76 -18.37
N ASN A 20 11.08 -1.53 -17.40
CA ASN A 20 9.90 -2.38 -17.51
C ASN A 20 8.93 -1.97 -16.41
N TRP A 21 7.68 -1.67 -16.77
CA TRP A 21 6.72 -1.01 -15.89
C TRP A 21 6.67 -1.57 -14.47
N GLY A 22 6.53 -2.89 -14.32
CA GLY A 22 6.38 -3.46 -12.98
C GLY A 22 7.64 -3.58 -12.14
N ASP A 23 8.83 -3.54 -12.75
CA ASP A 23 10.08 -3.50 -11.99
C ASP A 23 10.43 -2.06 -11.54
N ALA A 24 9.78 -1.05 -12.13
CA ALA A 24 10.08 0.36 -11.91
C ALA A 24 9.04 1.11 -11.05
N ILE A 25 7.87 0.53 -10.79
CA ILE A 25 6.79 1.15 -10.02
C ILE A 25 7.05 1.24 -8.51
N SER A 26 8.16 0.69 -8.01
CA SER A 26 8.47 0.62 -6.58
C SER A 26 8.48 2.01 -5.90
N PRO A 27 9.19 3.05 -6.41
CA PRO A 27 9.19 4.36 -5.76
C PRO A 27 7.82 5.02 -5.77
N TYR A 28 7.05 4.80 -6.84
CA TYR A 28 5.67 5.30 -6.93
C TYR A 28 4.78 4.64 -5.88
N LEU A 29 4.78 3.30 -5.78
CA LEU A 29 3.99 2.59 -4.78
C LEU A 29 4.43 2.93 -3.36
N PHE A 30 5.73 3.12 -3.12
CA PHE A 30 6.23 3.63 -1.84
C PHE A 30 5.54 4.95 -1.48
N GLU A 31 5.52 5.91 -2.41
CA GLU A 31 4.92 7.22 -2.17
C GLU A 31 3.41 7.12 -1.98
N GLN A 32 2.72 6.26 -2.73
CA GLN A 32 1.28 6.05 -2.55
C GLN A 32 0.94 5.42 -1.19
N VAL A 33 1.76 4.50 -0.69
CA VAL A 33 1.53 3.80 0.59
C VAL A 33 1.94 4.66 1.78
N THR A 34 3.01 5.44 1.66
CA THR A 34 3.59 6.21 2.78
C THR A 34 3.25 7.70 2.77
N GLY A 35 2.71 8.21 1.66
CA GLY A 35 2.51 9.64 1.43
C GLY A 35 3.82 10.42 1.30
N ARG A 36 4.95 9.77 1.00
CA ARG A 36 6.29 10.39 0.98
C ARG A 36 7.13 9.88 -0.18
N ALA A 37 7.84 10.78 -0.86
CA ALA A 37 8.84 10.37 -1.84
C ALA A 37 10.04 9.68 -1.14
N PRO A 38 10.52 8.53 -1.65
CA PRO A 38 11.70 7.87 -1.10
C PRO A 38 13.01 8.49 -1.61
N GLU A 39 14.11 8.24 -0.91
CA GLU A 39 15.44 8.26 -1.51
C GLU A 39 15.57 7.05 -2.43
N VAL A 40 15.81 7.31 -3.70
CA VAL A 40 15.92 6.25 -4.70
C VAL A 40 17.31 5.63 -4.63
N VAL A 41 17.35 4.30 -4.50
CA VAL A 41 18.58 3.49 -4.53
C VAL A 41 18.59 2.65 -5.80
N ASN A 42 19.73 2.65 -6.49
CA ASN A 42 19.97 1.82 -7.67
C ASN A 42 20.81 0.59 -7.33
N LEU A 43 20.70 -0.47 -8.14
CA LEU A 43 21.51 -1.70 -8.00
C LEU A 43 23.01 -1.39 -7.84
N THR A 44 23.52 -0.43 -8.62
CA THR A 44 24.95 -0.11 -8.66
C THR A 44 25.50 0.38 -7.33
N GLU A 45 24.63 0.81 -6.41
CA GLU A 45 25.03 1.28 -5.10
C GLU A 45 25.34 0.12 -4.15
N MET A 46 24.84 -1.10 -4.43
CA MET A 46 25.07 -2.33 -3.64
C MET A 46 24.95 -2.08 -2.12
N THR A 47 23.98 -1.23 -1.74
CA THR A 47 23.96 -0.68 -0.39
C THR A 47 23.66 -1.75 0.66
N THR A 48 24.33 -1.65 1.80
CA THR A 48 24.01 -2.41 3.01
C THR A 48 23.02 -1.67 3.90
N GLU A 49 22.70 -0.42 3.56
CA GLU A 49 21.71 0.36 4.28
C GLU A 49 20.30 -0.19 4.06
N PRO A 50 19.40 -0.06 5.04
CA PRO A 50 18.02 -0.49 4.91
C PRO A 50 17.33 0.18 3.72
N HIS A 51 16.73 -0.61 2.84
CA HIS A 51 15.96 -0.11 1.69
C HIS A 51 14.85 -1.08 1.31
N LEU A 52 13.73 -0.55 0.85
CA LEU A 52 12.58 -1.34 0.44
C LEU A 52 12.72 -1.79 -1.02
N MET A 53 12.47 -3.06 -1.30
CA MET A 53 12.31 -3.60 -2.64
C MET A 53 10.84 -4.00 -2.84
N ILE A 54 10.15 -3.27 -3.72
CA ILE A 54 8.70 -3.42 -3.94
C ILE A 54 8.45 -3.94 -5.34
N CYS A 55 7.63 -4.99 -5.48
CA CYS A 55 7.16 -5.50 -6.77
C CYS A 55 8.31 -6.00 -7.69
N GLY A 56 7.96 -6.51 -8.86
CA GLY A 56 8.91 -6.92 -9.88
C GLY A 56 9.49 -8.32 -9.67
N SER A 57 10.27 -8.75 -10.66
CA SER A 57 11.07 -9.99 -10.63
C SER A 57 12.52 -9.72 -10.24
N THR A 58 12.72 -8.80 -9.29
CA THR A 58 14.00 -8.21 -8.92
C THR A 58 14.65 -8.89 -7.72
N LEU A 59 14.07 -9.98 -7.18
CA LEU A 59 14.61 -10.66 -5.99
C LEU A 59 16.09 -11.03 -6.13
N LYS A 60 16.54 -11.32 -7.36
CA LYS A 60 17.94 -11.61 -7.71
C LYS A 60 18.95 -10.53 -7.26
N TRP A 61 18.46 -9.33 -6.96
CA TRP A 61 19.22 -8.14 -6.59
C TRP A 61 19.20 -7.81 -5.10
N ALA A 62 18.56 -8.64 -4.27
CA ALA A 62 18.51 -8.40 -2.84
C ALA A 62 19.92 -8.40 -2.19
N THR A 63 20.14 -7.48 -1.27
CA THR A 63 21.35 -7.35 -0.44
C THR A 63 21.01 -7.56 1.04
N SER A 64 22.01 -7.46 1.92
CA SER A 64 21.79 -7.52 3.37
C SER A 64 20.95 -6.37 3.93
N GLY A 65 20.83 -5.26 3.19
CA GLY A 65 19.98 -4.13 3.55
C GLY A 65 18.53 -4.26 3.06
N SER A 66 18.23 -5.22 2.19
CA SER A 66 16.93 -5.27 1.51
C SER A 66 15.81 -5.71 2.44
N ILE A 67 14.73 -4.94 2.41
CA ILE A 67 13.43 -5.26 3.02
C ILE A 67 12.49 -5.61 1.87
N LEU A 68 11.98 -6.83 1.84
CA LEU A 68 11.21 -7.35 0.71
C LEU A 68 9.71 -7.19 0.94
N TRP A 69 9.00 -6.55 0.01
CA TRP A 69 7.55 -6.38 0.08
C TRP A 69 6.88 -6.63 -1.29
N GLY A 70 6.32 -7.84 -1.44
CA GLY A 70 5.56 -8.29 -2.61
C GLY A 70 6.39 -8.53 -3.88
N ILE A 71 7.71 -8.47 -3.78
CA ILE A 71 8.67 -8.83 -4.82
C ILE A 71 8.64 -10.33 -5.13
N GLY A 72 9.01 -10.70 -6.36
CA GLY A 72 9.07 -12.09 -6.80
C GLY A 72 10.41 -12.51 -7.40
N ALA A 73 10.66 -13.82 -7.45
CA ALA A 73 11.80 -14.36 -8.18
C ALA A 73 11.55 -14.40 -9.70
N ILE A 74 12.62 -14.35 -10.50
CA ILE A 74 12.51 -14.45 -11.97
C ILE A 74 12.40 -15.91 -12.44
N SER A 75 13.09 -16.83 -11.77
CA SER A 75 13.19 -18.24 -12.15
C SER A 75 13.38 -19.13 -10.92
N GLN A 76 13.38 -20.46 -11.11
CA GLN A 76 13.70 -21.42 -10.05
C GLN A 76 15.19 -21.41 -9.66
N THR A 77 16.08 -21.10 -10.62
CA THR A 77 17.52 -21.37 -10.51
C THR A 77 18.37 -20.12 -10.32
N THR A 78 17.88 -18.93 -10.70
CA THR A 78 18.64 -17.68 -10.58
C THR A 78 18.95 -17.39 -9.11
N PRO A 79 20.22 -17.39 -8.68
CA PRO A 79 20.56 -17.08 -7.30
C PRO A 79 20.07 -15.68 -6.95
N PHE A 80 19.45 -15.54 -5.78
CA PHE A 80 19.07 -14.24 -5.23
C PHE A 80 19.90 -13.82 -4.03
N VAL A 81 20.85 -14.66 -3.69
CA VAL A 81 21.90 -14.35 -2.73
C VAL A 81 23.21 -14.47 -3.48
N LEU A 82 24.00 -13.40 -3.47
CA LEU A 82 25.44 -13.49 -3.73
C LEU A 82 26.09 -13.98 -2.42
N GLY A 83 26.47 -15.26 -2.34
CA GLY A 83 27.15 -15.84 -1.18
C GLY A 83 26.24 -16.15 0.03
N ASP A 84 26.62 -15.67 1.22
CA ASP A 84 25.89 -15.87 2.50
C ASP A 84 24.94 -14.71 2.86
N VAL A 85 24.77 -13.74 1.96
CA VAL A 85 23.96 -12.54 2.21
C VAL A 85 22.48 -12.92 2.45
N ARG A 86 21.81 -12.33 3.43
CA ARG A 86 20.39 -12.56 3.71
C ARG A 86 19.69 -11.22 3.76
N PRO A 87 18.50 -11.06 3.14
CA PRO A 87 17.76 -9.80 3.23
C PRO A 87 17.48 -9.46 4.70
N LYS A 88 17.45 -8.16 5.01
CA LYS A 88 17.19 -7.65 6.36
C LYS A 88 15.86 -8.16 6.90
N GLN A 89 14.83 -8.17 6.06
CA GLN A 89 13.49 -8.64 6.41
C GLN A 89 12.70 -9.04 5.16
N VAL A 90 11.82 -10.03 5.32
CA VAL A 90 10.80 -10.39 4.33
C VAL A 90 9.43 -10.11 4.93
N ALA A 91 8.75 -9.09 4.43
CA ALA A 91 7.41 -8.70 4.87
C ALA A 91 6.31 -9.41 4.06
N ALA A 92 6.52 -9.53 2.75
CA ALA A 92 5.63 -10.26 1.85
C ALA A 92 6.39 -10.61 0.56
N VAL A 93 5.89 -11.59 -0.19
CA VAL A 93 6.41 -11.93 -1.52
C VAL A 93 5.27 -12.06 -2.53
N ARG A 94 5.60 -12.08 -3.82
CA ARG A 94 4.58 -12.19 -4.88
C ARG A 94 3.76 -13.48 -4.80
N GLY A 95 4.39 -14.59 -4.44
CA GLY A 95 3.74 -15.90 -4.44
C GLY A 95 4.51 -17.03 -3.76
N PRO A 96 3.88 -18.20 -3.65
CA PRO A 96 4.38 -19.33 -2.87
C PRO A 96 5.62 -19.99 -3.49
N LEU A 97 5.85 -19.89 -4.80
CA LEU A 97 7.08 -20.40 -5.40
C LEU A 97 8.27 -19.52 -4.98
N THR A 98 8.08 -18.20 -4.95
CA THR A 98 9.10 -17.29 -4.40
C THR A 98 9.36 -17.56 -2.91
N GLN A 99 8.32 -17.76 -2.11
CA GLN A 99 8.46 -18.14 -0.69
C GLN A 99 9.27 -19.42 -0.54
N LYS A 100 8.93 -20.48 -1.29
CA LYS A 100 9.65 -21.75 -1.25
C LYS A 100 11.15 -21.56 -1.48
N ARG A 101 11.54 -20.72 -2.45
CA ARG A 101 12.95 -20.41 -2.71
C ARG A 101 13.65 -19.73 -1.53
N LEU A 102 12.97 -18.82 -0.83
CA LEU A 102 13.48 -18.17 0.37
C LEU A 102 13.68 -19.17 1.50
N LEU A 103 12.69 -20.03 1.76
CA LEU A 103 12.74 -21.06 2.79
C LEU A 103 13.85 -22.09 2.51
N GLU A 104 14.02 -22.54 1.26
CA GLU A 104 15.11 -23.43 0.84
C GLU A 104 16.50 -22.80 1.06
N ALA A 105 16.61 -21.47 1.02
CA ALA A 105 17.83 -20.74 1.36
C ALA A 105 17.98 -20.42 2.86
N GLY A 106 17.06 -20.89 3.70
CA GLY A 106 17.05 -20.59 5.14
C GLY A 106 16.68 -19.14 5.47
N VAL A 107 15.97 -18.44 4.57
CA VAL A 107 15.41 -17.10 4.82
C VAL A 107 13.97 -17.26 5.31
N PRO A 108 13.62 -16.81 6.53
CA PRO A 108 12.24 -16.78 6.99
C PRO A 108 11.37 -15.92 6.07
N CYS A 109 10.18 -16.41 5.73
CA CYS A 109 9.23 -15.70 4.88
C CYS A 109 7.80 -15.98 5.35
N PRO A 110 6.97 -14.95 5.63
CA PRO A 110 5.59 -15.13 6.06
C PRO A 110 4.68 -15.62 4.92
N ASP A 111 3.50 -16.12 5.28
CA ASP A 111 2.43 -16.55 4.36
C ASP A 111 1.59 -15.37 3.84
N VAL A 112 2.26 -14.30 3.37
CA VAL A 112 1.61 -13.12 2.77
C VAL A 112 2.03 -13.03 1.30
N PHE A 113 1.07 -13.32 0.41
CA PHE A 113 1.29 -13.45 -1.03
C PHE A 113 0.47 -12.46 -1.83
N CYS A 114 1.13 -11.44 -2.40
CA CYS A 114 0.47 -10.49 -3.28
C CYS A 114 1.52 -9.70 -4.06
N ASP A 115 1.27 -9.50 -5.36
CA ASP A 115 2.01 -8.50 -6.12
C ASP A 115 1.50 -7.09 -5.75
N PRO A 116 2.36 -6.13 -5.37
CA PRO A 116 1.94 -4.78 -5.01
C PRO A 116 1.24 -4.02 -6.13
N ALA A 117 1.43 -4.41 -7.41
CA ALA A 117 0.71 -3.83 -8.51
C ALA A 117 -0.82 -4.09 -8.45
N LEU A 118 -1.28 -5.04 -7.63
CA LEU A 118 -2.70 -5.24 -7.35
C LEU A 118 -3.32 -4.12 -6.48
N LEU A 119 -2.50 -3.27 -5.86
CA LEU A 119 -2.99 -2.14 -5.05
C LEU A 119 -3.36 -0.91 -5.89
N PHE A 120 -3.02 -0.88 -7.19
CA PHE A 120 -3.26 0.29 -8.04
C PHE A 120 -4.70 0.83 -8.02
N PRO A 121 -5.77 0.01 -8.01
CA PRO A 121 -7.14 0.51 -7.92
C PRO A 121 -7.41 1.36 -6.66
N LYS A 122 -6.65 1.18 -5.55
CA LYS A 122 -6.76 2.04 -4.35
C LYS A 122 -6.18 3.44 -4.60
N TYR A 123 -5.20 3.57 -5.49
CA TYR A 123 -4.39 4.78 -5.66
C TYR A 123 -4.65 5.53 -6.97
N TYR A 124 -5.12 4.83 -8.00
CA TYR A 124 -5.34 5.40 -9.31
C TYR A 124 -6.66 4.88 -9.90
N GLN A 125 -7.48 5.81 -10.36
CA GLN A 125 -8.72 5.53 -11.07
C GLN A 125 -8.66 6.30 -12.39
N PRO A 126 -8.64 5.61 -13.56
CA PRO A 126 -8.57 6.29 -14.84
C PRO A 126 -9.74 7.29 -15.00
N PRO A 127 -9.47 8.58 -15.24
CA PRO A 127 -10.47 9.64 -15.18
C PRO A 127 -11.59 9.50 -16.24
N HIS A 128 -11.32 8.76 -17.33
CA HIS A 128 -12.26 8.53 -18.43
C HIS A 128 -12.09 7.12 -19.02
N ALA A 129 -12.36 6.08 -18.22
CA ALA A 129 -12.34 4.68 -18.69
C ALA A 129 -13.48 4.37 -19.68
N GLN A 130 -13.48 5.01 -20.85
CA GLN A 130 -14.28 4.57 -21.98
C GLN A 130 -13.56 3.40 -22.66
N LYS A 131 -14.25 2.28 -22.82
CA LYS A 131 -13.76 1.15 -23.63
C LYS A 131 -13.62 1.63 -25.07
N ARG A 132 -12.44 1.43 -25.64
CA ARG A 132 -12.06 1.85 -27.01
C ARG A 132 -11.64 0.67 -27.87
N TYR A 133 -11.03 -0.35 -27.25
CA TYR A 133 -10.45 -1.48 -27.94
C TYR A 133 -11.07 -2.77 -27.44
N ARG A 134 -11.40 -3.68 -28.35
CA ARG A 134 -11.88 -5.02 -28.00
C ARG A 134 -10.75 -5.86 -27.40
N LEU A 135 -9.53 -5.71 -27.93
CA LEU A 135 -8.37 -6.47 -27.50
C LEU A 135 -7.17 -5.56 -27.27
N GLY A 136 -6.58 -5.64 -26.08
CA GLY A 136 -5.23 -5.13 -25.80
C GLY A 136 -4.20 -6.26 -25.85
N ILE A 137 -3.08 -6.02 -26.53
CA ILE A 137 -1.96 -6.95 -26.66
C ILE A 137 -0.75 -6.31 -25.98
N ILE A 138 -0.23 -6.94 -24.93
CA ILE A 138 0.90 -6.41 -24.14
C ILE A 138 2.10 -7.37 -24.31
N PRO A 139 2.96 -7.16 -25.32
CA PRO A 139 4.19 -7.93 -25.42
C PRO A 139 5.15 -7.59 -24.27
N HIS A 140 5.90 -8.57 -23.80
CA HIS A 140 7.12 -8.32 -23.03
C HIS A 140 8.07 -7.44 -23.85
N TYR A 141 8.96 -6.67 -23.20
CA TYR A 141 9.86 -5.77 -23.94
C TYR A 141 10.73 -6.53 -24.98
N VAL A 142 11.09 -7.79 -24.71
CA VAL A 142 11.83 -8.67 -25.63
C VAL A 142 10.99 -9.19 -26.82
N ASP A 143 9.67 -9.13 -26.70
CA ASP A 143 8.70 -9.62 -27.69
C ASP A 143 8.08 -8.47 -28.50
N GLN A 144 8.48 -7.21 -28.30
CA GLN A 144 7.91 -6.04 -28.99
C GLN A 144 7.99 -6.14 -30.52
N SER A 145 8.95 -6.92 -31.04
CA SER A 145 9.15 -7.18 -32.47
C SER A 145 8.70 -8.57 -32.90
N ALA A 146 7.90 -9.29 -32.11
CA ALA A 146 7.37 -10.59 -32.48
C ALA A 146 6.59 -10.51 -33.81
N PRO A 147 6.90 -11.35 -34.82
CA PRO A 147 6.30 -11.26 -36.16
C PRO A 147 4.77 -11.33 -36.16
N GLU A 148 4.20 -12.10 -35.24
CA GLU A 148 2.76 -12.26 -35.08
C GLU A 148 2.03 -10.96 -34.74
N LEU A 149 2.74 -9.94 -34.23
CA LEU A 149 2.15 -8.62 -33.96
C LEU A 149 1.81 -7.85 -35.25
N ALA A 150 2.47 -8.18 -36.36
CA ALA A 150 2.26 -7.51 -37.64
C ALA A 150 0.81 -7.62 -38.13
N GLN A 151 0.12 -8.73 -37.83
CA GLN A 151 -1.27 -8.94 -38.25
C GLN A 151 -2.28 -7.96 -37.62
N PHE A 152 -1.89 -7.29 -36.54
CA PHE A 152 -2.74 -6.32 -35.83
C PHE A 152 -2.48 -4.86 -36.21
N HIS A 153 -1.48 -4.60 -37.07
CA HIS A 153 -1.22 -3.25 -37.55
C HIS A 153 -2.42 -2.73 -38.35
N GLY A 154 -2.88 -1.52 -38.01
CA GLY A 154 -4.00 -0.85 -38.69
C GLY A 154 -5.39 -1.32 -38.29
N ARG A 155 -5.54 -2.22 -37.31
CA ARG A 155 -6.85 -2.52 -36.71
C ARG A 155 -7.23 -1.44 -35.70
N ASP A 156 -8.42 -0.86 -35.87
CA ASP A 156 -8.93 0.17 -34.96
C ASP A 156 -9.47 -0.41 -33.64
N ASP A 157 -9.81 -1.70 -33.62
CA ASP A 157 -10.38 -2.39 -32.46
C ASP A 157 -9.35 -3.17 -31.63
N VAL A 158 -8.07 -3.17 -32.03
CA VAL A 158 -6.97 -3.83 -31.33
C VAL A 158 -5.89 -2.81 -30.98
N ARG A 159 -5.38 -2.87 -29.74
CA ARG A 159 -4.29 -2.01 -29.29
C ARG A 159 -3.09 -2.83 -28.86
N VAL A 160 -1.96 -2.66 -29.54
CA VAL A 160 -0.66 -3.11 -29.01
C VAL A 160 -0.16 -2.06 -28.02
N ILE A 161 0.12 -2.49 -26.79
CA ILE A 161 0.47 -1.64 -25.65
C ILE A 161 1.93 -1.90 -25.28
N ASP A 162 2.77 -0.86 -25.39
CA ASP A 162 4.17 -0.94 -24.98
C ASP A 162 4.29 -0.97 -23.46
N ILE A 163 4.76 -2.08 -22.88
CA ILE A 163 4.99 -2.19 -21.43
C ILE A 163 6.06 -1.21 -20.92
N THR A 164 6.91 -0.65 -21.77
CA THR A 164 7.98 0.27 -21.34
C THR A 164 7.52 1.72 -21.28
N GLN A 165 6.48 2.13 -22.03
CA GLN A 165 6.00 3.53 -22.07
C GLN A 165 7.16 4.55 -22.15
N SER A 166 8.16 4.26 -22.98
CA SER A 166 9.45 4.98 -23.06
C SER A 166 9.33 6.43 -23.55
N ASP A 167 8.21 6.77 -24.17
CA ASP A 167 7.85 8.07 -24.73
C ASP A 167 7.13 9.00 -23.75
N ALA A 168 6.94 8.61 -22.49
CA ALA A 168 6.27 9.43 -21.47
C ALA A 168 7.12 9.63 -20.20
N PRO A 169 7.06 10.80 -19.55
CA PRO A 169 7.75 11.06 -18.28
C PRO A 169 7.06 10.37 -17.10
N GLU A 170 7.77 10.20 -15.98
CA GLU A 170 7.15 9.80 -14.72
C GLU A 170 6.47 11.00 -14.01
N PRO A 171 5.34 10.78 -13.28
CA PRO A 171 4.60 9.53 -13.13
C PRO A 171 3.63 9.23 -14.29
N ALA A 172 3.50 10.13 -15.27
CA ALA A 172 2.52 10.03 -16.35
C ALA A 172 2.59 8.71 -17.14
N ARG A 173 3.79 8.15 -17.33
CA ARG A 173 3.98 6.85 -17.99
C ARG A 173 3.38 5.67 -17.21
N ILE A 174 3.37 5.75 -15.88
CA ILE A 174 2.76 4.72 -15.02
C ILE A 174 1.25 4.72 -15.23
N HIS A 175 0.63 5.90 -15.12
CA HIS A 175 -0.81 6.11 -15.31
C HIS A 175 -1.27 5.79 -16.73
N ARG A 176 -0.52 6.24 -17.75
CA ARG A 176 -0.84 6.00 -19.16
C ARG A 176 -0.90 4.50 -19.49
N PHE A 177 -0.01 3.68 -18.95
CA PHE A 177 -0.08 2.23 -19.12
C PHE A 177 -1.41 1.68 -18.61
N ILE A 178 -1.79 2.08 -17.39
CA ILE A 178 -3.04 1.65 -16.76
C ILE A 178 -4.24 2.13 -17.57
N ASP A 179 -4.24 3.38 -18.04
CA ASP A 179 -5.30 3.93 -18.88
C ASP A 179 -5.48 3.12 -20.18
N GLN A 180 -4.37 2.73 -20.82
CA GLN A 180 -4.39 1.92 -22.03
C GLN A 180 -4.94 0.52 -21.77
N VAL A 181 -4.57 -0.10 -20.66
CA VAL A 181 -5.12 -1.39 -20.23
C VAL A 181 -6.61 -1.26 -19.96
N CYS A 182 -7.04 -0.24 -19.20
CA CYS A 182 -8.43 0.00 -18.85
C CYS A 182 -9.33 0.35 -20.03
N ALA A 183 -8.76 0.90 -21.11
CA ALA A 183 -9.45 1.16 -22.37
C ALA A 183 -9.75 -0.10 -23.20
N CYS A 184 -9.26 -1.27 -22.79
CA CYS A 184 -9.48 -2.55 -23.50
C CYS A 184 -10.57 -3.41 -22.84
N ASP A 185 -11.36 -4.14 -23.62
CA ASP A 185 -12.35 -5.10 -23.10
C ASP A 185 -11.73 -6.41 -22.61
N ALA A 186 -10.58 -6.78 -23.18
CA ALA A 186 -9.82 -7.97 -22.81
C ALA A 186 -8.32 -7.76 -23.11
N ILE A 187 -7.46 -8.47 -22.38
CA ILE A 187 -6.00 -8.39 -22.49
C ILE A 187 -5.39 -9.76 -22.82
N VAL A 188 -4.50 -9.80 -23.80
CA VAL A 188 -3.53 -10.88 -23.95
C VAL A 188 -2.13 -10.33 -23.70
N SER A 189 -1.31 -11.05 -22.94
CA SER A 189 -0.01 -10.51 -22.53
C SER A 189 1.07 -11.59 -22.43
N SER A 190 2.26 -11.29 -22.97
CA SER A 190 3.50 -12.00 -22.64
C SER A 190 4.32 -11.29 -21.55
N SER A 191 3.85 -10.16 -21.06
CA SER A 191 4.36 -9.50 -19.85
C SER A 191 3.52 -9.85 -18.62
N LEU A 192 4.18 -10.22 -17.51
CA LEU A 192 3.47 -10.54 -16.26
C LEU A 192 2.63 -9.35 -15.76
N HIS A 193 3.20 -8.15 -15.69
CA HIS A 193 2.49 -6.99 -15.16
C HIS A 193 1.34 -6.51 -16.06
N GLY A 194 1.33 -6.89 -17.33
CA GLY A 194 0.13 -6.74 -18.17
C GLY A 194 -1.05 -7.58 -17.68
N LEU A 195 -0.79 -8.80 -17.20
CA LEU A 195 -1.80 -9.66 -16.59
C LEU A 195 -2.20 -9.15 -15.20
N ILE A 196 -1.22 -8.76 -14.38
CA ILE A 196 -1.49 -8.28 -13.01
C ILE A 196 -2.35 -7.02 -13.03
N ILE A 197 -2.07 -6.07 -13.92
CA ILE A 197 -2.88 -4.84 -14.02
C ILE A 197 -4.24 -5.12 -14.63
N ALA A 198 -4.36 -6.03 -15.61
CA ALA A 198 -5.67 -6.45 -16.08
C ALA A 198 -6.50 -7.06 -14.94
N ASP A 199 -5.92 -7.96 -14.17
CA ASP A 199 -6.58 -8.62 -13.04
C ASP A 199 -6.93 -7.61 -11.92
N ALA A 200 -6.06 -6.64 -11.62
CA ALA A 200 -6.31 -5.58 -10.62
C ALA A 200 -7.55 -4.74 -10.94
N TYR A 201 -7.78 -4.44 -12.23
CA TYR A 201 -8.91 -3.65 -12.70
C TYR A 201 -10.09 -4.51 -13.20
N GLY A 202 -10.07 -5.83 -12.95
CA GLY A 202 -11.16 -6.74 -13.30
C GLY A 202 -11.35 -6.95 -14.81
N ILE A 203 -10.30 -6.79 -15.60
CA ILE A 203 -10.31 -6.96 -17.05
C ILE A 203 -9.94 -8.40 -17.41
N PRO A 204 -10.77 -9.12 -18.20
CA PRO A 204 -10.46 -10.46 -18.67
C PRO A 204 -9.09 -10.54 -19.33
N SER A 205 -8.24 -11.47 -18.87
CA SER A 205 -6.87 -11.57 -19.39
C SER A 205 -6.34 -12.99 -19.54
N LYS A 206 -5.48 -13.21 -20.55
CA LYS A 206 -4.83 -14.50 -20.81
C LYS A 206 -3.34 -14.35 -21.06
N TRP A 207 -2.56 -15.25 -20.46
CA TRP A 207 -1.12 -15.35 -20.67
C TRP A 207 -0.83 -15.91 -22.07
N ALA A 208 0.08 -15.25 -22.81
CA ALA A 208 0.63 -15.71 -24.07
C ALA A 208 2.16 -15.87 -24.00
N ILE A 209 2.67 -16.83 -24.78
CA ILE A 209 4.09 -17.05 -25.02
C ILE A 209 4.33 -16.71 -26.50
N LEU A 210 4.98 -15.58 -26.76
CA LEU A 210 5.28 -15.10 -28.12
C LEU A 210 6.69 -15.48 -28.60
N SER A 211 7.58 -15.79 -27.66
CA SER A 211 8.92 -16.30 -27.92
C SER A 211 9.44 -17.09 -26.73
N ASP A 212 10.59 -17.76 -26.91
CA ASP A 212 11.38 -18.41 -25.87
C ASP A 212 12.37 -17.45 -25.19
N LYS A 213 12.36 -16.15 -25.55
CA LYS A 213 13.31 -15.14 -25.04
C LYS A 213 12.93 -14.59 -23.67
N VAL A 214 11.70 -14.82 -23.21
CA VAL A 214 11.26 -14.40 -21.87
C VAL A 214 11.88 -15.32 -20.81
N VAL A 215 12.82 -14.77 -20.04
CA VAL A 215 13.61 -15.52 -19.05
C VAL A 215 12.74 -16.12 -17.93
N GLY A 216 13.14 -17.30 -17.46
CA GLY A 216 12.60 -17.95 -16.27
C GLY A 216 11.54 -19.01 -16.52
N GLU A 217 11.37 -19.44 -17.77
CA GLU A 217 10.50 -20.58 -18.17
C GLU A 217 9.06 -20.47 -17.64
N GLY A 218 8.54 -19.25 -17.50
CA GLY A 218 7.20 -19.00 -16.97
C GLY A 218 7.07 -19.03 -15.44
N PHE A 219 8.18 -19.14 -14.68
CA PHE A 219 8.18 -19.21 -13.22
C PHE A 219 7.37 -18.07 -12.60
N LYS A 220 7.66 -16.82 -13.00
CA LYS A 220 6.99 -15.63 -12.46
C LYS A 220 5.47 -15.63 -12.66
N PHE A 221 5.00 -16.22 -13.76
CA PHE A 221 3.57 -16.35 -14.08
C PHE A 221 2.91 -17.40 -13.20
N ARG A 222 3.52 -18.58 -13.07
CA ARG A 222 3.03 -19.65 -12.17
C ARG A 222 2.97 -19.19 -10.73
N ASP A 223 4.02 -18.49 -10.28
CA ASP A 223 4.13 -17.93 -8.94
C ASP A 223 3.00 -16.95 -8.63
N TYR A 224 2.74 -16.00 -9.55
CA TYR A 224 1.61 -15.07 -9.44
C TYR A 224 0.25 -15.78 -9.49
N PHE A 225 0.01 -16.66 -10.46
CA PHE A 225 -1.29 -17.32 -10.57
C PHE A 225 -1.61 -18.19 -9.35
N GLN A 226 -0.62 -18.81 -8.71
CA GLN A 226 -0.82 -19.50 -7.45
C GLN A 226 -1.18 -18.56 -6.29
N SER A 227 -0.58 -17.36 -6.22
CA SER A 227 -0.89 -16.42 -5.14
C SER A 227 -2.29 -15.85 -5.21
N VAL A 228 -2.92 -15.87 -6.38
CA VAL A 228 -4.28 -15.37 -6.58
C VAL A 228 -5.35 -16.46 -6.78
N GLY A 229 -5.02 -17.72 -6.48
CA GLY A 229 -5.94 -18.87 -6.54
C GLY A 229 -6.35 -19.28 -7.96
N GLN A 230 -5.46 -19.08 -8.92
CA GLN A 230 -5.71 -19.17 -10.36
C GLN A 230 -4.70 -20.06 -11.09
N GLU A 231 -4.10 -21.05 -10.40
CA GLU A 231 -3.01 -21.87 -10.94
C GLU A 231 -3.33 -22.56 -12.27
N LYS A 232 -4.61 -22.84 -12.54
CA LYS A 232 -5.08 -23.44 -13.79
C LYS A 232 -4.87 -22.54 -15.01
N ARG A 233 -4.86 -21.20 -14.84
CA ARG A 233 -4.52 -20.25 -15.93
C ARG A 233 -3.07 -20.44 -16.40
N ALA A 234 -2.18 -20.86 -15.51
CA ALA A 234 -0.78 -21.10 -15.84
C ALA A 234 -0.54 -22.37 -16.69
N ASN A 235 -1.50 -23.31 -16.71
CA ASN A 235 -1.34 -24.60 -17.38
C ASN A 235 -1.69 -24.57 -18.88
N ALA A 236 -2.32 -23.50 -19.35
CA ALA A 236 -2.78 -23.36 -20.74
C ALA A 236 -2.55 -21.95 -21.30
N PRO A 237 -1.29 -21.48 -21.36
CA PRO A 237 -0.97 -20.24 -22.06
C PRO A 237 -1.29 -20.36 -23.55
N LEU A 238 -1.54 -19.22 -24.20
CA LEU A 238 -1.57 -19.17 -25.66
C LEU A 238 -0.15 -19.34 -26.20
N MET A 239 0.03 -20.31 -27.10
CA MET A 239 1.28 -20.49 -27.84
C MET A 239 1.18 -19.66 -29.12
N GLY A 240 1.75 -18.45 -29.09
CA GLY A 240 1.55 -17.43 -30.12
C GLY A 240 0.15 -16.81 -30.13
N LEU A 241 -0.09 -15.95 -31.13
CA LEU A 241 -1.37 -15.25 -31.35
C LEU A 241 -2.02 -15.65 -32.68
N GLY A 242 -3.23 -16.20 -32.59
CA GLY A 242 -4.15 -16.33 -33.72
C GLY A 242 -4.85 -15.02 -34.06
N SER A 243 -5.99 -15.09 -34.76
CA SER A 243 -6.79 -13.89 -35.05
C SER A 243 -7.26 -13.19 -33.76
N ALA A 244 -7.65 -11.93 -33.86
CA ALA A 244 -8.19 -11.19 -32.71
C ALA A 244 -9.44 -11.89 -32.13
N GLU A 245 -10.30 -12.40 -33.01
CA GLU A 245 -11.54 -13.09 -32.65
C GLU A 245 -11.27 -14.42 -31.95
N GLU A 246 -10.29 -15.20 -32.42
CA GLU A 246 -9.88 -16.45 -31.75
C GLU A 246 -9.27 -16.15 -30.37
N THR A 247 -8.36 -15.18 -30.32
CA THR A 247 -7.71 -14.74 -29.08
C THR A 247 -8.75 -14.31 -28.04
N LEU A 248 -9.72 -13.47 -28.45
CA LEU A 248 -10.83 -13.03 -27.60
C LEU A 248 -11.67 -14.21 -27.08
N GLY A 249 -12.04 -15.15 -27.97
CA GLY A 249 -12.78 -16.34 -27.59
C GLY A 249 -12.07 -17.13 -26.49
N ARG A 250 -10.74 -17.28 -26.59
CA ARG A 250 -9.93 -17.97 -25.58
C ARG A 250 -9.82 -17.18 -24.26
N ILE A 251 -9.71 -15.86 -24.31
CA ILE A 251 -9.68 -15.03 -23.09
C ILE A 251 -11.00 -15.13 -22.34
N TYR A 252 -12.13 -14.95 -23.02
CA TYR A 252 -13.45 -15.01 -22.38
C TYR A 252 -13.81 -16.41 -21.91
N ALA A 253 -13.38 -17.47 -22.60
CA ALA A 253 -13.55 -18.84 -22.13
C ALA A 253 -12.82 -19.09 -20.79
N ASP A 254 -11.57 -18.62 -20.67
CA ASP A 254 -10.82 -18.69 -19.41
C ASP A 254 -11.49 -17.85 -18.32
N PHE A 255 -11.88 -16.61 -18.63
CA PHE A 255 -12.50 -15.71 -17.66
C PHE A 255 -13.87 -16.23 -17.16
N ALA A 256 -14.71 -16.76 -18.06
CA ALA A 256 -15.98 -17.39 -17.68
C ALA A 256 -15.76 -18.63 -16.80
N ARG A 257 -14.66 -19.35 -17.01
CA ARG A 257 -14.34 -20.56 -16.25
C ARG A 257 -13.75 -20.27 -14.87
N TYR A 258 -12.93 -19.24 -14.75
CA TYR A 258 -12.14 -19.00 -13.55
C TYR A 258 -12.52 -17.73 -12.78
N GLY A 259 -13.30 -16.82 -13.37
CA GLY A 259 -13.78 -15.61 -12.74
C GLY A 259 -12.68 -14.61 -12.38
N THR A 260 -12.97 -13.79 -11.37
CA THR A 260 -12.04 -12.80 -10.81
C THR A 260 -10.99 -13.46 -9.92
N ILE A 261 -9.91 -12.74 -9.66
CA ILE A 261 -8.85 -13.18 -8.75
C ILE A 261 -9.29 -13.15 -7.27
N ASN A 262 -8.63 -13.94 -6.43
CA ASN A 262 -8.67 -13.80 -4.97
C ASN A 262 -7.30 -13.30 -4.49
N SER A 263 -7.17 -12.00 -4.21
CA SER A 263 -5.90 -11.40 -3.81
C SER A 263 -5.81 -11.17 -2.30
N GLN A 264 -4.59 -11.20 -1.76
CA GLN A 264 -4.31 -10.82 -0.38
C GLN A 264 -3.94 -9.34 -0.25
N ALA A 265 -4.58 -8.45 -1.02
CA ALA A 265 -4.21 -7.03 -1.10
C ALA A 265 -4.24 -6.31 0.27
N ASP A 266 -5.23 -6.60 1.11
CA ASP A 266 -5.32 -6.01 2.44
C ASP A 266 -4.27 -6.58 3.41
N ALA A 267 -4.00 -7.89 3.35
CA ALA A 267 -2.92 -8.49 4.13
C ALA A 267 -1.54 -7.98 3.69
N LEU A 268 -1.35 -7.72 2.39
CA LEU A 268 -0.14 -7.11 1.85
C LEU A 268 0.09 -5.71 2.45
N LEU A 269 -0.96 -4.88 2.49
CA LEU A 269 -0.89 -3.55 3.11
C LEU A 269 -0.60 -3.64 4.61
N ALA A 270 -1.26 -4.54 5.33
CA ALA A 270 -1.01 -4.76 6.75
C ALA A 270 0.43 -5.25 7.02
N ALA A 271 1.03 -5.98 6.08
CA ALA A 271 2.42 -6.41 6.16
C ALA A 271 3.44 -5.33 5.78
N PHE A 272 3.02 -4.14 5.32
CA PHE A 272 3.97 -3.10 4.93
C PHE A 272 4.83 -2.68 6.15
N PRO A 273 6.17 -2.63 6.03
CA PRO A 273 7.09 -2.47 7.17
C PRO A 273 7.22 -0.99 7.58
N PHE A 274 6.12 -0.36 8.01
CA PHE A 274 6.03 1.06 8.35
C PHE A 274 7.08 1.49 9.38
N ASP A 275 7.37 0.63 10.35
CA ASP A 275 8.35 0.81 11.43
C ASP A 275 9.79 1.00 10.91
N LEU A 276 10.13 0.37 9.77
CA LEU A 276 11.46 0.44 9.16
C LEU A 276 11.61 1.58 8.15
N VAL A 277 10.48 2.11 7.67
CA VAL A 277 10.42 3.02 6.52
C VAL A 277 9.72 4.34 6.85
N SER A 278 9.50 4.64 8.14
CA SER A 278 8.94 5.89 8.61
C SER A 278 9.83 6.48 9.69
N PRO A 279 9.84 7.82 9.86
CA PRO A 279 10.54 8.41 10.98
C PRO A 279 9.96 7.88 12.29
N PRO A 280 10.79 7.64 13.32
CA PRO A 280 10.29 7.34 14.64
C PRO A 280 9.32 8.42 15.13
N THR A 281 8.41 8.01 16.00
CA THR A 281 7.59 8.91 16.82
C THR A 281 8.47 10.01 17.42
N ASP A 282 8.06 11.28 17.25
CA ASP A 282 8.79 12.45 17.76
C ASP A 282 8.61 12.60 19.28
N ILE A 283 9.24 11.70 20.05
CA ILE A 283 9.17 11.64 21.51
C ILE A 283 9.52 13.00 22.13
N ASN A 284 10.58 13.66 21.64
CA ASN A 284 11.01 14.96 22.15
C ASN A 284 9.93 16.04 22.01
N ARG A 285 9.18 16.05 20.90
CA ARG A 285 8.04 16.97 20.72
C ARG A 285 6.91 16.63 21.67
N TRP A 286 6.61 15.36 21.87
CA TRP A 286 5.51 14.93 22.74
C TRP A 286 5.83 15.19 24.21
N GLU A 287 7.07 15.01 24.65
CA GLU A 287 7.53 15.41 25.99
C GLU A 287 7.27 16.90 26.26
N ARG A 288 7.59 17.79 25.30
CA ARG A 288 7.29 19.23 25.43
C ARG A 288 5.80 19.52 25.47
N THR A 289 5.02 18.82 24.63
CA THR A 289 3.56 18.99 24.53
C THR A 289 2.85 18.49 25.78
N ALA A 290 3.38 17.47 26.46
CA ALA A 290 2.83 16.93 27.70
C ALA A 290 2.98 17.88 28.90
N GLN A 291 3.95 18.81 28.87
CA GLN A 291 4.28 19.67 30.01
C GLN A 291 3.42 20.93 30.12
N THR A 292 2.84 21.42 29.03
CA THR A 292 2.06 22.66 29.02
C THR A 292 0.82 22.53 28.15
N PRO A 293 -0.28 23.25 28.44
CA PRO A 293 -1.48 23.22 27.60
C PRO A 293 -1.13 23.60 26.16
N PRO A 294 -1.56 22.80 25.17
CA PRO A 294 -1.20 23.06 23.78
C PRO A 294 -1.92 24.29 23.23
N ALA A 295 -1.29 24.99 22.28
CA ALA A 295 -1.93 26.12 21.60
C ALA A 295 -3.21 25.76 20.81
N TRP A 296 -3.40 24.46 20.52
CA TRP A 296 -4.57 23.91 19.84
C TRP A 296 -5.65 23.35 20.79
N ASP A 297 -5.63 23.74 22.08
CA ASP A 297 -6.56 23.24 23.11
C ASP A 297 -8.05 23.50 22.82
N ARG A 298 -8.36 24.44 21.91
CA ARG A 298 -9.74 24.69 21.46
C ARG A 298 -10.45 23.41 21.00
N ARG A 299 -9.71 22.46 20.40
CA ARG A 299 -10.27 21.17 19.99
C ARG A 299 -10.79 20.35 21.19
N ASN A 300 -10.02 20.33 22.28
CA ASN A 300 -10.40 19.60 23.49
C ASN A 300 -11.57 20.27 24.20
N VAL A 301 -11.67 21.61 24.16
CA VAL A 301 -12.85 22.34 24.64
C VAL A 301 -14.12 21.96 23.88
N LEU A 302 -14.03 21.76 22.56
CA LEU A 302 -15.18 21.33 21.75
C LEU A 302 -15.57 19.88 22.05
N ILE A 303 -14.61 18.95 22.08
CA ILE A 303 -14.86 17.54 22.40
C ILE A 303 -15.48 17.39 23.80
N ALA A 304 -15.02 18.16 24.79
CA ALA A 304 -15.51 18.11 26.15
C ALA A 304 -17.01 18.43 26.30
N GLN A 305 -17.61 19.15 25.36
CA GLN A 305 -19.06 19.44 25.38
C GLN A 305 -19.92 18.20 25.13
N TYR A 306 -19.33 17.14 24.59
CA TYR A 306 -19.99 15.88 24.26
C TYR A 306 -19.72 14.77 25.28
N LEU A 307 -19.00 15.11 26.36
CA LEU A 307 -18.67 14.26 27.49
C LEU A 307 -19.50 14.65 28.73
N SER A 308 -19.78 13.68 29.58
CA SER A 308 -20.48 13.83 30.85
C SER A 308 -19.52 13.67 32.03
N PRO A 309 -19.71 14.39 33.15
CA PRO A 309 -18.97 14.14 34.39
C PRO A 309 -19.12 12.72 34.95
N GLN A 310 -20.09 11.94 34.47
CA GLN A 310 -20.28 10.54 34.88
C GLN A 310 -19.47 9.55 34.03
N ASP A 311 -18.93 9.98 32.89
CA ASP A 311 -18.24 9.10 31.96
C ASP A 311 -16.95 8.55 32.57
N ALA A 312 -16.62 7.31 32.20
CA ALA A 312 -15.28 6.77 32.26
C ALA A 312 -14.58 6.96 30.91
N VAL A 313 -13.59 7.85 30.87
CA VAL A 313 -12.92 8.28 29.64
C VAL A 313 -11.56 7.63 29.48
N LEU A 314 -11.32 7.00 28.33
CA LEU A 314 -10.00 6.55 27.87
C LEU A 314 -9.49 7.51 26.79
N ASP A 315 -8.41 8.24 27.07
CA ASP A 315 -7.94 9.34 26.21
C ASP A 315 -6.59 8.99 25.56
N PHE A 316 -6.58 8.81 24.24
CA PHE A 316 -5.40 8.48 23.45
C PHE A 316 -4.71 9.73 22.91
N GLY A 317 -3.38 9.79 23.10
CA GLY A 317 -2.61 10.99 22.81
C GLY A 317 -2.95 12.10 23.81
N ALA A 318 -3.15 11.72 25.07
CA ALA A 318 -3.67 12.61 26.10
C ALA A 318 -2.81 13.86 26.32
N GLY A 319 -1.49 13.78 26.06
CA GLY A 319 -0.55 14.88 26.22
C GLY A 319 -0.64 15.52 27.61
N HIS A 320 -0.94 16.82 27.62
CA HIS A 320 -1.16 17.60 28.86
C HIS A 320 -2.44 17.20 29.63
N GLN A 321 -3.34 16.41 29.05
CA GLN A 321 -4.58 15.92 29.65
C GLN A 321 -5.67 17.00 29.83
N THR A 322 -5.74 18.02 28.96
CA THR A 322 -6.72 19.11 29.10
C THR A 322 -8.18 18.66 28.97
N ILE A 323 -8.47 17.53 28.31
CA ILE A 323 -9.81 16.91 28.32
C ILE A 323 -10.28 16.65 29.75
N ARG A 324 -9.39 16.19 30.64
CA ARG A 324 -9.69 15.95 32.05
C ARG A 324 -10.16 17.21 32.77
N GLU A 325 -9.55 18.35 32.45
CA GLU A 325 -9.86 19.64 33.08
C GLU A 325 -11.21 20.19 32.62
N HIS A 326 -11.47 20.10 31.31
CA HIS A 326 -12.68 20.62 30.67
C HIS A 326 -13.91 19.76 30.96
N ALA A 327 -13.79 18.43 30.85
CA ALA A 327 -14.92 17.49 30.97
C ALA A 327 -15.14 16.97 32.40
N ARG A 328 -14.09 16.93 33.24
CA ARG A 328 -14.12 16.42 34.63
C ARG A 328 -14.85 15.07 34.77
N PRO A 329 -14.47 14.04 34.01
CA PRO A 329 -15.14 12.74 34.02
C PRO A 329 -14.92 11.99 35.35
N ARG A 330 -15.82 11.05 35.65
CA ARG A 330 -15.77 10.20 36.86
C ARG A 330 -14.49 9.38 36.92
N HIS A 331 -14.09 8.82 35.78
CA HIS A 331 -12.81 8.13 35.59
C HIS A 331 -12.10 8.65 34.35
N TYR A 332 -10.77 8.74 34.42
CA TYR A 332 -9.94 9.22 33.32
C TYR A 332 -8.66 8.39 33.25
N TRP A 333 -8.45 7.71 32.13
CA TRP A 333 -7.26 6.94 31.83
C TRP A 333 -6.51 7.60 30.67
N PRO A 334 -5.41 8.32 30.95
CA PRO A 334 -4.57 8.88 29.91
C PRO A 334 -3.69 7.80 29.30
N VAL A 335 -3.64 7.77 27.97
CA VAL A 335 -2.76 6.95 27.16
C VAL A 335 -1.89 7.87 26.31
N ASP A 336 -0.57 7.68 26.37
CA ASP A 336 0.35 8.48 25.57
C ASP A 336 1.68 7.72 25.36
N CYS A 337 2.46 8.12 24.36
CA CYS A 337 3.82 7.63 24.15
C CYS A 337 4.83 8.23 25.15
N VAL A 338 4.45 9.31 25.85
CA VAL A 338 5.25 9.94 26.92
C VAL A 338 4.46 9.99 28.23
N PRO A 339 5.07 9.69 29.38
CA PRO A 339 4.36 9.78 30.65
C PRO A 339 4.15 11.25 31.05
N SER A 340 2.91 11.74 31.03
CA SER A 340 2.59 13.07 31.60
C SER A 340 2.35 13.02 33.11
N ASN A 341 2.09 11.84 33.67
CA ASN A 341 2.13 11.53 35.11
C ASN A 341 2.19 10.01 35.36
N GLU A 342 2.33 9.60 36.63
CA GLU A 342 2.44 8.19 37.05
C GLU A 342 1.25 7.30 36.66
N ARG A 343 0.09 7.88 36.32
CA ARG A 343 -1.12 7.13 35.94
C ARG A 343 -1.27 6.98 34.42
N THR A 344 -0.34 7.52 33.64
CA THR A 344 -0.36 7.43 32.18
C THR A 344 -0.01 6.01 31.78
N PHE A 345 -0.89 5.37 31.00
CA PHE A 345 -0.54 4.14 30.33
C PHE A 345 0.36 4.48 29.14
N VAL A 346 1.64 4.09 29.24
CA VAL A 346 2.64 4.48 28.25
C VAL A 346 2.68 3.46 27.11
N CYS A 347 2.36 3.90 25.89
CA CYS A 347 2.47 3.10 24.69
C CYS A 347 2.76 3.96 23.46
N ASP A 348 3.79 3.60 22.70
CA ASP A 348 4.08 4.18 21.39
C ASP A 348 3.39 3.33 20.31
N TYR A 349 2.20 3.76 19.87
CA TYR A 349 1.38 2.99 18.93
C TYR A 349 1.97 2.87 17.51
N ASN A 350 3.10 3.53 17.23
CA ASN A 350 3.88 3.30 16.02
C ASN A 350 4.90 2.16 16.16
N LYS A 351 5.03 1.56 17.36
CA LYS A 351 5.97 0.47 17.66
C LYS A 351 5.32 -0.74 18.31
N ASP A 352 4.23 -0.54 19.04
CA ASP A 352 3.53 -1.58 19.79
C ASP A 352 2.02 -1.32 19.74
N THR A 353 1.21 -2.33 20.06
CA THR A 353 -0.26 -2.21 20.07
C THR A 353 -0.80 -2.87 21.33
N GLN A 354 -0.47 -2.28 22.48
CA GLN A 354 -0.96 -2.70 23.79
C GLN A 354 -1.98 -1.71 24.32
N PHE A 355 -3.06 -2.21 24.89
CA PHE A 355 -4.14 -1.39 25.43
C PHE A 355 -4.29 -1.59 26.95
N PRO A 356 -4.68 -0.55 27.71
CA PRO A 356 -4.97 -0.69 29.13
C PRO A 356 -6.20 -1.58 29.35
N LYS A 357 -6.13 -2.50 30.32
CA LYS A 357 -7.25 -3.38 30.68
C LYS A 357 -8.29 -2.65 31.53
N VAL A 358 -9.05 -1.77 30.89
CA VAL A 358 -10.08 -0.90 31.49
C VAL A 358 -11.40 -1.01 30.72
N GLN A 359 -12.48 -0.47 31.26
CA GLN A 359 -13.80 -0.43 30.63
C GLN A 359 -14.29 1.02 30.53
N PRO A 360 -13.99 1.72 29.42
CA PRO A 360 -14.44 3.08 29.22
C PRO A 360 -15.88 3.14 28.69
N ASP A 361 -16.60 4.17 29.11
CA ASP A 361 -17.88 4.57 28.51
C ASP A 361 -17.62 5.29 27.18
N VAL A 362 -16.52 6.06 27.10
CA VAL A 362 -16.13 6.85 25.93
C VAL A 362 -14.61 6.80 25.71
N ILE A 363 -14.19 6.60 24.46
CA ILE A 363 -12.81 6.74 23.99
C ILE A 363 -12.63 8.09 23.30
N VAL A 364 -11.57 8.81 23.63
CA VAL A 364 -11.20 10.09 23.00
C VAL A 364 -9.91 9.93 22.20
N MET A 365 -9.90 10.43 20.97
CA MET A 365 -8.73 10.49 20.07
C MET A 365 -8.60 11.89 19.45
N SER A 366 -8.13 12.86 20.25
CA SER A 366 -8.08 14.28 19.86
C SER A 366 -6.79 14.66 19.15
N GLY A 367 -6.79 14.60 17.81
CA GLY A 367 -5.63 14.83 16.94
C GLY A 367 -4.50 13.88 17.26
N PHE A 368 -4.86 12.60 17.34
CA PHE A 368 -3.98 11.48 17.64
C PHE A 368 -3.70 10.66 16.37
N LEU A 369 -4.75 10.38 15.58
CA LEU A 369 -4.68 9.50 14.42
C LEU A 369 -3.74 10.02 13.33
N GLU A 370 -3.57 11.34 13.17
CA GLU A 370 -2.66 11.92 12.17
C GLU A 370 -1.18 11.58 12.44
N TYR A 371 -0.86 11.13 13.65
CA TYR A 371 0.48 10.77 14.08
C TYR A 371 0.73 9.26 14.08
N LEU A 372 -0.27 8.45 13.70
CA LEU A 372 -0.12 7.02 13.54
C LEU A 372 0.28 6.64 12.13
N LEU A 373 1.24 5.71 12.01
CA LEU A 373 1.68 5.15 10.74
C LEU A 373 0.64 4.21 10.11
N ASP A 374 -0.04 3.40 10.95
CA ASP A 374 -1.09 2.47 10.52
C ASP A 374 -2.40 2.76 11.26
N VAL A 375 -3.12 3.78 10.80
CA VAL A 375 -4.45 4.12 11.36
C VAL A 375 -5.45 2.96 11.19
N PRO A 376 -5.59 2.32 10.01
CA PRO A 376 -6.52 1.18 9.87
C PRO A 376 -6.21 0.02 10.82
N GLY A 377 -4.95 -0.40 10.95
CA GLY A 377 -4.54 -1.47 11.86
C GLY A 377 -4.76 -1.11 13.33
N PHE A 378 -4.41 0.12 13.73
CA PHE A 378 -4.71 0.61 15.08
C PHE A 378 -6.21 0.57 15.38
N LEU A 379 -7.06 1.05 14.47
CA LEU A 379 -8.52 1.08 14.68
C LEU A 379 -9.12 -0.33 14.72
N ALA A 380 -8.60 -1.27 13.94
CA ALA A 380 -9.01 -2.67 14.01
C ALA A 380 -8.65 -3.30 15.38
N ALA A 381 -7.41 -3.12 15.83
CA ALA A 381 -6.97 -3.62 17.14
C ALA A 381 -7.73 -2.95 18.31
N LEU A 382 -8.04 -1.66 18.18
CA LEU A 382 -8.83 -0.92 19.16
C LEU A 382 -10.26 -1.46 19.25
N ARG A 383 -10.89 -1.79 18.12
CA ARG A 383 -12.21 -2.43 18.07
C ARG A 383 -12.21 -3.79 18.75
N ASP A 384 -11.18 -4.61 18.52
CA ASP A 384 -11.06 -5.91 19.17
C ASP A 384 -10.91 -5.77 20.69
N ALA A 385 -10.21 -4.73 21.15
CA ALA A 385 -10.01 -4.45 22.57
C ALA A 385 -11.25 -3.84 23.26
N TYR A 386 -12.01 -3.00 22.57
CA TYR A 386 -13.15 -2.24 23.11
C TYR A 386 -14.38 -2.27 22.17
N PRO A 387 -14.97 -3.45 21.93
CA PRO A 387 -16.04 -3.61 20.93
C PRO A 387 -17.29 -2.81 21.31
N GLY A 388 -17.83 -2.04 20.35
CA GLY A 388 -19.06 -1.27 20.55
C GLY A 388 -18.92 -0.05 21.46
N THR A 389 -17.70 0.33 21.86
CA THR A 389 -17.47 1.51 22.68
C THR A 389 -17.63 2.79 21.86
N ARG A 390 -18.23 3.83 22.48
CA ARG A 390 -18.40 5.16 21.89
C ARG A 390 -17.05 5.86 21.73
N CYS A 391 -16.79 6.43 20.57
CA CYS A 391 -15.57 7.16 20.25
C CYS A 391 -15.88 8.61 19.88
N LEU A 392 -15.14 9.55 20.47
CA LEU A 392 -15.05 10.94 20.04
C LEU A 392 -13.65 11.18 19.49
N PHE A 393 -13.54 11.48 18.20
CA PHE A 393 -12.23 11.66 17.56
C PHE A 393 -12.24 12.84 16.61
N SER A 394 -11.05 13.25 16.21
CA SER A 394 -10.89 14.32 15.24
C SER A 394 -9.97 13.90 14.11
N TRP A 395 -10.18 14.52 12.95
CA TRP A 395 -9.33 14.33 11.79
C TRP A 395 -9.12 15.64 11.05
N ALA A 396 -7.88 15.92 10.66
CA ALA A 396 -7.52 17.05 9.83
C ALA A 396 -7.58 16.77 8.32
N PHE A 397 -8.52 17.44 7.64
CA PHE A 397 -8.69 17.40 6.18
C PHE A 397 -7.85 18.45 5.44
N ALA A 398 -7.32 19.46 6.14
CA ALA A 398 -6.35 20.38 5.58
C ALA A 398 -5.20 20.68 6.57
N PRO A 399 -3.96 20.86 6.08
CA PRO A 399 -3.58 20.85 4.67
C PRO A 399 -3.58 19.43 4.06
N THR A 400 -3.90 19.36 2.76
CA THR A 400 -3.79 18.12 1.96
C THR A 400 -2.40 17.97 1.35
N ASP A 401 -1.67 19.07 1.18
CA ASP A 401 -0.31 19.08 0.66
C ASP A 401 0.69 18.41 1.61
N LEU A 402 1.56 17.57 1.07
CA LEU A 402 2.48 16.73 1.83
C LEU A 402 3.50 17.53 2.64
N ASP A 403 4.03 18.63 2.10
CA ASP A 403 5.04 19.42 2.81
C ASP A 403 4.42 20.20 3.96
N ALA A 404 3.20 20.70 3.77
CA ALA A 404 2.43 21.33 4.83
C ALA A 404 2.02 20.31 5.92
N ARG A 405 1.67 19.06 5.55
CA ARG A 405 1.41 17.98 6.53
C ARG A 405 2.66 17.60 7.32
N LYS A 406 3.83 17.53 6.65
CA LYS A 406 5.13 17.32 7.32
C LYS A 406 5.45 18.43 8.30
N HIS A 407 5.13 19.69 7.99
CA HIS A 407 5.34 20.80 8.91
C HIS A 407 4.53 20.63 10.22
N ASN A 408 3.35 20.02 10.14
CA ASN A 408 2.56 19.64 11.32
C ASN A 408 3.08 18.38 12.03
N GLY A 409 4.10 17.72 11.47
CA GLY A 409 4.65 16.44 11.93
C GLY A 409 3.68 15.27 11.82
N TRP A 410 2.67 15.37 10.95
CA TRP A 410 1.75 14.27 10.69
C TRP A 410 2.48 13.13 9.97
N LEU A 411 2.32 11.94 10.51
CA LEU A 411 2.98 10.73 10.03
C LEU A 411 2.07 9.90 9.14
N SER A 412 0.76 10.02 9.33
CA SER A 412 -0.20 9.10 8.73
C SER A 412 -0.31 9.26 7.22
N PRO A 413 -0.12 8.16 6.45
CA PRO A 413 -0.49 8.10 5.04
C PRO A 413 -2.01 7.96 4.84
N PHE A 414 -2.74 7.63 5.91
CA PHE A 414 -4.20 7.61 5.90
C PHE A 414 -4.70 9.02 5.56
N ALA A 415 -5.52 9.13 4.52
CA ALA A 415 -5.97 10.41 3.97
C ALA A 415 -7.43 10.30 3.50
N PRO A 416 -8.40 10.17 4.43
CA PRO A 416 -9.81 10.18 4.07
C PRO A 416 -10.15 11.47 3.32
N LYS A 417 -10.89 11.34 2.21
CA LYS A 417 -11.19 12.45 1.29
C LYS A 417 -12.31 13.36 1.79
N GLY A 418 -13.01 12.96 2.84
CA GLY A 418 -14.07 13.75 3.47
C GLY A 418 -14.71 13.02 4.66
N PRO A 419 -15.74 13.63 5.28
CA PRO A 419 -16.42 13.07 6.45
C PRO A 419 -17.22 11.78 6.15
N HIS A 420 -17.47 11.49 4.88
CA HIS A 420 -18.16 10.28 4.42
C HIS A 420 -17.22 9.28 3.73
N ASP A 421 -15.90 9.38 3.98
CA ASP A 421 -14.93 8.47 3.39
C ASP A 421 -15.21 7.01 3.81
N PRO A 422 -15.28 6.05 2.86
CA PRO A 422 -15.55 4.65 3.17
C PRO A 422 -14.59 4.04 4.22
N ALA A 423 -13.35 4.49 4.28
CA ALA A 423 -12.38 3.94 5.24
C ALA A 423 -12.73 4.34 6.68
N LEU A 424 -13.22 5.56 6.90
CA LEU A 424 -13.76 5.98 8.21
C LEU A 424 -15.07 5.24 8.53
N GLN A 425 -15.94 5.05 7.53
CA GLN A 425 -17.20 4.33 7.72
C GLN A 425 -17.01 2.84 8.02
N SER A 426 -15.95 2.21 7.49
CA SER A 426 -15.61 0.84 7.86
C SER A 426 -15.04 0.72 9.28
N ALA A 427 -14.51 1.81 9.83
CA ALA A 427 -13.92 1.85 11.16
C ALA A 427 -14.95 2.14 12.27
N PHE A 428 -16.08 2.76 11.95
CA PHE A 428 -17.07 3.16 12.96
C PHE A 428 -18.51 2.95 12.47
N THR A 429 -19.34 2.39 13.34
CA THR A 429 -20.79 2.39 13.16
C THR A 429 -21.40 3.70 13.66
N ASN A 430 -22.53 4.11 13.06
CA ASN A 430 -23.25 5.35 13.39
C ASN A 430 -22.38 6.62 13.38
N LEU A 431 -21.39 6.67 12.48
CA LEU A 431 -20.47 7.78 12.36
C LEU A 431 -21.20 9.07 12.00
N LYS A 432 -21.04 10.11 12.82
CA LYS A 432 -21.62 11.44 12.62
C LYS A 432 -20.59 12.54 12.84
N VAL A 433 -20.78 13.63 12.10
CA VAL A 433 -20.03 14.88 12.31
C VAL A 433 -20.65 15.63 13.47
N LEU A 434 -19.83 16.02 14.44
CA LEU A 434 -20.23 16.87 15.57
C LEU A 434 -19.89 18.33 15.30
N GLU A 435 -18.64 18.58 14.90
CA GLU A 435 -18.13 19.93 14.66
C GLU A 435 -17.29 19.94 13.39
N ASP A 436 -17.45 21.00 12.59
CA ASP A 436 -16.53 21.36 11.52
C ASP A 436 -15.87 22.68 11.92
N TYR A 437 -14.57 22.65 12.20
CA TYR A 437 -13.86 23.83 12.68
C TYR A 437 -12.56 24.07 11.92
N LYS A 438 -12.31 25.35 11.64
CA LYS A 438 -11.15 25.83 10.88
C LYS A 438 -10.30 26.72 11.76
N THR A 439 -9.00 26.48 11.73
CA THR A 439 -7.99 27.41 12.25
C THR A 439 -7.33 28.14 11.09
N GLN A 440 -6.39 29.05 11.38
CA GLN A 440 -5.57 29.68 10.36
C GLN A 440 -4.76 28.66 9.53
N HIS A 441 -4.48 27.47 10.07
CA HIS A 441 -3.56 26.50 9.48
C HIS A 441 -4.18 25.15 9.13
N THR A 442 -5.34 24.81 9.72
CA THR A 442 -5.93 23.48 9.57
C THR A 442 -7.44 23.54 9.43
N HIS A 443 -8.00 22.60 8.67
CA HIS A 443 -9.43 22.29 8.67
C HIS A 443 -9.60 20.93 9.33
N GLN A 444 -10.34 20.88 10.43
CA GLN A 444 -10.52 19.68 11.23
C GLN A 444 -12.01 19.43 11.46
N ILE A 445 -12.37 18.15 11.49
CA ILE A 445 -13.73 17.72 11.82
C ILE A 445 -13.66 16.84 13.06
N ILE A 446 -14.59 17.06 13.98
CA ILE A 446 -14.81 16.21 15.16
C ILE A 446 -15.97 15.27 14.84
N PHE A 447 -15.75 14.00 15.12
CA PHE A 447 -16.67 12.92 14.86
C PHE A 447 -17.10 12.23 16.15
N GLU A 448 -18.27 11.62 16.08
CA GLU A 448 -18.72 10.60 17.03
C GLU A 448 -19.09 9.34 16.28
N GLY A 449 -18.68 8.19 16.80
CA GLY A 449 -18.99 6.88 16.23
C GLY A 449 -18.83 5.79 17.28
N TRP A 450 -19.07 4.53 16.89
CA TRP A 450 -18.92 3.37 17.77
C TRP A 450 -18.05 2.32 17.08
N LEU A 451 -17.10 1.75 17.82
CA LEU A 451 -16.16 0.74 17.30
C LEU A 451 -16.86 -0.50 16.78
#